data_AF-G8NPJ3-F1
#
_entry.id   AF-G8NPJ3-F1
#
_cell.length_a   1.000
_cell.length_b   1.000
_cell.length_c   1.000
_cell.angle_alpha   90.00
_cell.angle_beta   90.00
_cell.angle_gamma   90.00
#
_symmetry.space_group_name_H-M   'P 1'
#
loop_
_entity.id
_entity.type
_entity.pdbx_description
1 polymer ?
#
loop_
_entity_poly.entity_id
_entity_poly.type
_entity_poly.pdbx_seq_one_letter_code
_entity_poly.pdbx_strand_id
1 'polypeptide(L)' 'MGGGSHVSPILWRCDALRAGKLYNRSMFGTREEAEQFAQRMREAEPDQIFSVESIRASQVWN' A
#
# COMPACT_ATOMS: atom_id res chain seq x y z
N MET A 1 -17.74 -20.93 -15.06
CA MET A 1 -17.72 -20.08 -13.85
C MET A 1 -16.56 -19.12 -13.98
N GLY A 2 -16.83 -17.86 -14.30
CA GLY A 2 -15.79 -16.85 -14.51
C GLY A 2 -15.13 -16.51 -13.18
N GLY A 3 -13.83 -16.76 -13.08
CA GLY A 3 -13.00 -16.30 -11.97
C GLY A 3 -12.88 -14.78 -12.02
N GLY A 4 -13.88 -14.08 -11.47
CA GLY A 4 -13.74 -12.69 -11.13
C GLY A 4 -12.91 -12.62 -9.85
N SER A 5 -11.59 -12.46 -9.99
CA SER A 5 -10.76 -11.94 -8.91
C SER A 5 -11.47 -10.70 -8.38
N HIS A 6 -12.11 -10.80 -7.22
CA HIS A 6 -12.69 -9.67 -6.50
C HIS A 6 -11.53 -8.77 -6.09
N VAL A 7 -11.02 -7.97 -7.03
CA VAL A 7 -10.13 -6.87 -6.73
C VAL A 7 -11.02 -5.89 -5.98
N SER A 8 -10.83 -5.79 -4.67
CA SER A 8 -11.54 -4.80 -3.85
C SER A 8 -11.49 -3.46 -4.58
N PRO A 9 -12.62 -2.76 -4.74
CA PRO A 9 -12.65 -1.50 -5.49
C PRO A 9 -11.71 -0.45 -4.88
N ILE A 10 -11.32 -0.66 -3.63
CA ILE A 10 -10.36 0.12 -2.86
C ILE A 10 -9.16 -0.78 -2.56
N LEU A 11 -7.99 -0.39 -3.05
CA LEU A 11 -6.69 -0.92 -2.69
C LEU A 11 -5.99 0.08 -1.78
N TRP A 12 -5.06 -0.41 -0.97
CA TRP A 12 -4.28 0.43 -0.07
C TRP A 12 -2.85 0.45 -0.55
N ARG A 13 -2.40 1.62 -0.97
CA ARG A 13 -1.03 1.85 -1.40
C ARG A 13 -0.21 2.27 -0.18
N CYS A 14 0.87 1.56 0.06
CA CYS A 14 1.90 1.94 1.03
C CYS A 14 3.16 2.33 0.27
N ASP A 15 3.44 3.62 0.20
CA ASP A 15 4.67 4.16 -0.37
C ASP A 15 5.67 4.40 0.75
N ALA A 16 6.79 3.69 0.67
CA ALA A 16 7.89 3.81 1.61
C ALA A 16 8.99 4.66 0.97
N LEU A 17 9.19 5.86 1.49
CA LEU A 17 10.16 6.85 1.04
C LEU A 17 11.36 6.83 1.99
N ARG A 18 12.55 6.62 1.46
CA ARG A 18 13.81 6.70 2.22
C ARG A 18 14.70 7.75 1.58
N ALA A 19 15.19 8.71 2.37
CA ALA A 19 16.01 9.82 1.89
C ALA A 19 15.40 10.55 0.68
N GLY A 20 14.07 10.73 0.68
CA GLY A 20 13.34 11.40 -0.40
C GLY A 20 13.15 10.57 -1.68
N LYS A 21 13.56 9.30 -1.71
CA LYS A 21 13.36 8.39 -2.84
C LYS A 21 12.32 7.34 -2.49
N LEU A 22 11.43 7.03 -3.44
CA LEU A 22 10.53 5.88 -3.32
C LEU A 22 11.39 4.63 -3.27
N TYR A 23 11.46 4.04 -2.09
CA TYR A 23 12.24 2.85 -1.82
C TYR A 23 11.41 1.60 -2.14
N ASN A 24 10.15 1.59 -1.69
CA ASN A 24 9.24 0.50 -1.95
C ASN A 24 7.81 1.03 -2.09
N ARG A 25 7.02 0.40 -2.95
CA ARG A 25 5.59 0.62 -3.08
C ARG A 25 4.91 -0.74 -2.98
N SER A 26 4.17 -0.92 -1.91
CA SER A 26 3.35 -2.11 -1.69
C SER A 26 1.88 -1.77 -1.86
N MET A 27 1.11 -2.73 -2.37
CA MET A 27 -0.33 -2.59 -2.59
C MET A 27 -1.04 -3.70 -1.82
N PHE A 28 -2.01 -3.33 -1.01
CA PHE A 28 -2.76 -4.24 -0.16
C PHE A 28 -4.25 -4.23 -0.54
N GLY A 29 -4.89 -5.39 -0.40
CA GLY A 29 -6.32 -5.54 -0.67
C GLY A 29 -7.20 -4.97 0.45
N THR A 30 -6.63 -4.79 1.64
CA THR A 30 -7.34 -4.34 2.85
C THR A 30 -6.57 -3.23 3.57
N ARG A 31 -7.30 -2.45 4.37
CA ARG A 31 -6.73 -1.37 5.18
C ARG A 31 -5.83 -1.92 6.29
N GLU A 32 -6.30 -2.97 6.96
CA GLU A 32 -5.62 -3.55 8.11
C GLU A 32 -4.23 -4.08 7.74
N GLU A 33 -4.08 -4.74 6.59
CA GLU A 33 -2.77 -5.19 6.11
C GLU A 33 -1.82 -4.03 5.83
N ALA A 34 -2.32 -2.96 5.19
CA ALA A 34 -1.55 -1.76 4.90
C ALA A 34 -1.08 -1.03 6.16
N GLU A 35 -1.97 -0.87 7.14
CA GLU A 35 -1.68 -0.22 8.41
C GLU A 35 -0.70 -1.04 9.25
N GLN A 36 -0.90 -2.36 9.35
CA GLN A 36 0.03 -3.24 10.06
C GLN A 36 1.42 -3.22 9.42
N PHE A 37 1.49 -3.24 8.09
CA PHE A 37 2.77 -3.16 7.37
C PHE A 37 3.47 -1.82 7.63
N ALA A 38 2.76 -0.70 7.50
CA ALA A 38 3.32 0.63 7.74
C ALA A 38 3.76 0.78 9.20
N GLN A 39 3.00 0.25 10.16
CA GLN A 39 3.36 0.30 11.58
C GLN A 39 4.64 -0.50 11.86
N ARG A 40 4.70 -1.76 11.40
CA ARG A 40 5.88 -2.63 11.53
C ARG A 40 7.13 -1.98 10.94
N MET A 41 6.99 -1.37 9.76
CA MET A 41 8.11 -0.75 9.08
C MET A 41 8.55 0.56 9.74
N ARG A 42 7.63 1.35 10.30
CA ARG A 42 7.96 2.54 11.11
C ARG A 42 8.73 2.18 12.38
N GLU A 43 8.42 1.04 12.99
CA GLU A 43 9.14 0.55 14.17
C GLU A 43 10.55 0.07 13.81
N ALA A 44 10.72 -0.59 12.66
CA ALA A 44 12.02 -1.09 12.21
C ALA A 44 12.93 0.03 11.65
N GLU A 45 12.37 0.96 10.88
CA GLU A 45 13.10 2.00 10.16
C GLU A 45 12.39 3.36 10.36
N PRO A 46 12.62 4.04 11.50
CA PRO A 46 11.96 5.32 11.81
C PRO A 46 12.38 6.47 10.87
N ASP A 47 13.54 6.36 10.21
CA ASP A 47 14.01 7.29 9.18
C ASP A 47 13.28 7.14 7.84
N GLN A 48 12.49 6.07 7.68
CA GLN A 48 11.71 5.82 6.49
C GLN A 48 10.30 6.41 6.67
N ILE A 49 9.90 7.22 5.71
CA ILE A 49 8.58 7.84 5.68
C ILE A 49 7.63 6.89 4.96
N PHE A 50 6.53 6.51 5.62
CA PHE A 50 5.51 5.64 5.03
C PHE A 50 4.24 6.46 4.78
N SER A 51 3.78 6.46 3.53
CA SER A 51 2.49 7.05 3.15
C SER A 51 1.51 5.93 2.84
N VAL A 52 0.39 5.89 3.54
CA VAL A 52 -0.68 4.91 3.33
C VAL A 52 -1.89 5.63 2.76
N GLU A 53 -2.25 5.29 1.52
CA GLU A 53 -3.37 5.91 0.82
C GLU A 53 -4.34 4.87 0.27
N SER A 54 -5.64 5.14 0.39
CA SER A 54 -6.66 4.34 -0.27
C SER A 54 -6.79 4.79 -1.72
N ILE A 55 -6.52 3.89 -2.66
CA ILE A 55 -6.62 4.15 -4.09
C ILE A 55 -7.66 3.22 -4.71
N ARG A 56 -8.41 3.72 -5.70
CA ARG A 56 -9.33 2.83 -6.42
C ARG A 56 -8.56 1.91 -7.36
N ALA A 57 -8.93 0.63 -7.41
CA ALA A 57 -8.31 -0.32 -8.34
C ALA A 57 -8.44 0.16 -9.80
N SER A 58 -9.52 0.87 -10.13
CA SER A 58 -9.74 1.47 -11.46
C SER A 58 -8.77 2.61 -11.81
N GLN A 59 -8.07 3.20 -10.85
CA GLN A 59 -7.08 4.27 -11.07
C GLN A 59 -5.68 3.73 -11.40
N VAL A 60 -5.43 2.44 -11.19
CA VAL A 60 -4.11 1.81 -11.43
C VAL A 60 -3.96 1.32 -12.86
N TRP A 61 -5.07 0.98 -13.52
CA TRP A 61 -5.11 0.33 -14.83
C TRP A 61 -5.62 1.25 -15.96
N ASN A 62 -5.26 2.55 -15.95
CA ASN A 62 -5.56 3.43 -17.09
C ASN A 62 -4.49 3.28 -18.18
#